data_AF-A0ABC8SZP7-F1
#
_entry.id   AF-A0ABC8SZP7-F1
#
_cell.length_a   1.000
_cell.length_b   1.000
_cell.length_c   1.000
_cell.angle_alpha   90.00
_cell.angle_beta   90.00
_cell.angle_gamma   90.00
#
_symmetry.space_group_name_H-M   'P 1'
#
loop_
_entity.id
_entity.type
_entity.pdbx_description
1 polymer ?
#
loop_
_entity_poly.entity_id
_entity_poly.type
_entity_poly.pdbx_seq_one_letter_code
_entity_poly.pdbx_strand_id
1 'polypeptide(L)'
;MSELLNQKSSVQGKIPSAYINALFDLTGAWLNDAAYAKYLAFDGYFISLCYLHLTTSPLVLKDEVKKAVPSHWDPALLSRFRSIWGNVA
;
A
#
# COMPACT_ATOMS: atom_id res chain seq x y z
N MET A 1 -2.16 1.88 22.66
CA MET A 1 -2.02 1.16 21.38
C MET A 1 -1.01 1.88 20.49
N SER A 2 -1.35 3.00 19.85
CA SER A 2 -0.52 4.22 19.83
C SER A 2 0.98 4.09 20.00
N GLU A 3 1.30 4.26 21.28
CA GLU A 3 2.59 4.28 21.91
C GLU A 3 3.40 3.00 21.74
N LEU A 4 2.78 1.81 21.77
CA LEU A 4 3.49 0.54 21.60
C LEU A 4 3.99 0.36 20.16
N LEU A 5 3.16 0.70 19.18
CA LEU A 5 3.52 0.65 17.75
C LEU A 5 4.56 1.72 17.41
N ASN A 6 4.39 2.92 17.96
CA ASN A 6 5.36 3.99 17.82
C ASN A 6 6.71 3.56 18.40
N GLN A 7 6.76 3.01 19.61
CA GLN A 7 7.99 2.51 20.22
C GLN A 7 8.66 1.41 19.38
N LYS A 8 7.89 0.46 18.84
CA LYS A 8 8.40 -0.57 17.91
C LYS A 8 8.95 0.01 16.61
N SER A 9 8.51 1.20 16.24
CA SER A 9 8.95 1.94 15.04
C SER A 9 9.93 3.08 15.38
N SER A 10 10.50 3.08 16.60
CA SER A 10 11.41 4.13 17.10
C SER A 10 10.82 5.55 17.14
N VAL A 11 9.49 5.68 17.14
CA VAL A 11 8.74 6.93 17.30
C VAL A 11 8.28 7.06 18.76
N GLN A 12 8.38 8.25 19.34
CA GLN A 12 7.92 8.51 20.70
C GLN A 12 6.55 9.19 20.70
N GLY A 13 5.67 8.79 21.63
CA GLY A 13 4.39 9.46 21.88
C GLY A 13 3.16 8.58 21.64
N LYS A 14 2.01 9.11 22.07
CA LYS A 14 0.73 8.40 22.11
C LYS A 14 -0.15 8.60 20.87
N ILE A 15 0.19 9.56 20.02
CA ILE A 15 -0.55 9.87 18.79
C ILE A 15 -0.21 8.82 17.72
N PRO A 16 -1.20 8.27 17.00
CA PRO A 16 -0.94 7.35 15.89
C PRO A 16 0.03 7.96 14.89
N SER A 17 1.11 7.24 14.57
CA SER A 17 2.01 7.64 13.49
C SER A 17 1.30 7.52 12.13
N ALA A 18 1.81 8.22 11.12
CA ALA A 18 1.28 8.14 9.76
C ALA A 18 1.20 6.68 9.23
N TYR A 19 2.13 5.83 9.66
CA TYR A 19 2.13 4.40 9.35
C TYR A 19 0.90 3.68 9.92
N ILE A 20 0.54 3.95 11.17
CA ILE A 20 -0.66 3.39 11.81
C ILE A 20 -1.92 3.91 11.10
N ASN A 21 -1.96 5.20 10.76
CA ASN A 21 -3.10 5.78 10.05
C ASN A 21 -3.32 5.13 8.69
N ALA A 22 -2.24 4.88 7.93
CA ALA A 22 -2.34 4.20 6.64
C ALA A 22 -2.77 2.73 6.77
N LEU A 23 -2.28 2.01 7.78
CA LEU A 23 -2.64 0.60 7.99
C LEU A 23 -4.12 0.39 8.35
N PHE A 24 -4.73 1.35 9.04
CA PHE A 24 -6.11 1.25 9.53
C PHE A 24 -7.07 2.24 8.87
N ASP A 25 -6.64 2.86 7.76
CA ASP A 25 -7.42 3.85 7.00
C ASP A 25 -8.00 4.99 7.86
N LEU A 26 -7.22 5.44 8.86
CA LEU A 26 -7.58 6.55 9.74
C LEU A 26 -7.31 7.87 9.01
N THR A 27 -8.27 8.31 8.21
CA THR A 27 -8.17 9.50 7.34
C THR A 27 -8.72 10.77 7.99
N GLY A 28 -9.43 10.65 9.11
CA GLY A 28 -10.04 11.74 9.86
C GLY A 28 -9.31 12.07 11.16
N ALA A 29 -10.07 12.59 12.13
CA ALA A 29 -9.54 12.82 13.47
C ALA A 29 -9.28 11.47 14.14
N TRP A 30 -8.01 11.14 14.35
CA TRP A 30 -7.57 9.83 14.84
C TRP A 30 -8.33 9.32 16.07
N LEU A 31 -8.77 10.22 16.95
CA LEU A 31 -9.55 9.88 18.15
C LEU A 31 -10.95 9.34 17.81
N ASN A 32 -11.60 9.92 16.80
CA ASN A 32 -12.92 9.49 16.34
C ASN A 32 -12.81 8.19 15.54
N ASP A 33 -11.86 8.10 14.62
CA ASP A 33 -11.69 6.92 13.77
C ASP A 33 -11.29 5.69 14.60
N ALA A 34 -10.46 5.88 15.64
CA ALA A 34 -10.12 4.83 16.60
C ALA A 34 -11.34 4.31 17.38
N ALA A 35 -12.36 5.14 17.62
CA ALA A 35 -13.60 4.70 18.27
C ALA A 35 -14.48 3.84 17.35
N TYR A 36 -14.39 4.02 16.03
CA TYR A 36 -15.10 3.20 15.03
C TYR A 36 -14.39 1.88 14.71
N ALA A 37 -13.07 1.81 14.92
CA ALA A 37 -12.28 0.61 14.67
C ALA A 37 -12.54 -0.47 15.74
N LYS A 38 -13.54 -1.34 15.52
CA LYS A 38 -13.97 -2.39 16.46
C LYS A 38 -12.92 -3.49 16.72
N TYR A 39 -12.11 -3.83 15.71
CA TYR A 39 -11.12 -4.90 15.81
C TYR A 39 -9.82 -4.44 15.14
N LEU A 40 -8.79 -4.17 15.95
CA LEU A 40 -7.43 -3.98 15.47
C LEU A 40 -6.66 -5.29 15.66
N ALA A 41 -6.49 -6.07 14.58
CA ALA A 41 -5.62 -7.23 14.60
C ALA A 41 -4.16 -6.76 14.43
N PHE A 42 -3.38 -6.82 15.51
CA PHE A 42 -1.96 -6.49 15.50
C PHE A 42 -1.08 -7.74 15.23
N ASP A 43 -1.64 -8.93 15.42
CA ASP A 43 -0.95 -10.21 15.22
C ASP A 43 -1.44 -10.84 13.90
N GLY A 44 -1.06 -10.21 12.79
CA GLY A 44 -1.26 -10.77 11.46
C GLY A 44 -0.15 -11.78 11.18
N TYR A 45 -0.48 -13.07 11.05
CA TYR A 45 0.47 -14.07 10.59
C TYR A 45 0.39 -14.19 9.06
N PHE A 46 1.45 -13.78 8.38
CA PHE A 46 1.57 -13.95 6.93
C PHE A 46 2.22 -15.29 6.64
N ILE A 47 1.50 -16.15 5.91
CA ILE A 47 2.04 -17.41 5.38
C ILE A 47 2.42 -17.14 3.92
N SER A 48 3.71 -17.11 3.62
CA SER A 48 4.18 -17.06 2.24
C SER A 48 3.83 -18.38 1.54
N LEU A 49 2.91 -18.33 0.57
CA LEU A 49 2.51 -19.51 -0.20
C LEU A 49 3.58 -19.91 -1.22
N CYS A 50 4.28 -18.93 -1.80
CA CYS A 50 5.37 -19.17 -2.73
C CYS A 50 6.32 -17.96 -2.79
N TYR A 51 7.58 -18.23 -3.10
CA TYR A 51 8.56 -17.22 -3.47
C TYR A 51 8.76 -17.25 -4.97
N LEU A 52 8.43 -16.15 -5.64
CA LEU A 52 8.60 -16.00 -7.08
C LEU A 52 9.93 -15.28 -7.35
N HIS A 53 10.85 -15.96 -8.01
CA HIS A 53 12.08 -15.34 -8.51
C HIS A 53 11.89 -14.95 -9.97
N LEU A 54 11.90 -13.65 -10.24
CA LEU A 54 12.01 -13.14 -11.59
C LEU A 54 13.45 -13.33 -12.06
N THR A 55 13.65 -14.24 -13.01
CA THR A 55 14.94 -14.40 -13.68
C THR A 55 15.07 -13.36 -14.79
N THR A 56 16.30 -12.93 -15.09
CA THR A 56 16.62 -12.06 -16.24
C THR A 56 16.44 -12.82 -17.54
N SER A 57 15.18 -13.07 -17.88
CA SER A 57 14.71 -13.61 -19.14
C SER A 57 13.98 -12.50 -19.90
N PRO A 58 13.86 -12.59 -21.24
CA PRO A 58 13.06 -11.64 -22.00
C PRO A 58 11.60 -11.75 -21.57
N LEU A 59 11.16 -10.82 -20.71
CA LEU A 59 9.78 -10.71 -20.26
C LEU A 59 8.92 -10.18 -21.40
N VAL A 60 7.82 -10.88 -21.69
CA VAL A 60 6.86 -10.46 -22.71
C VAL A 60 5.69 -9.75 -22.04
N LEU A 61 5.42 -8.51 -22.45
CA LEU A 61 4.22 -7.79 -22.05
C LEU A 61 2.97 -8.51 -22.55
N LYS A 62 1.99 -8.71 -21.67
CA LYS A 62 0.65 -9.16 -22.07
C LYS A 62 0.03 -8.14 -23.02
N ASP A 63 -0.73 -8.61 -24.01
CA ASP A 63 -1.30 -7.75 -25.04
C ASP A 63 -2.29 -6.71 -24.50
N GLU A 64 -2.96 -7.02 -23.39
CA GLU A 64 -3.81 -6.07 -22.67
C GLU A 64 -3.02 -4.87 -22.15
N VAL A 65 -1.83 -5.11 -21.59
CA VAL A 65 -0.95 -4.04 -21.12
C VAL A 65 -0.47 -3.21 -22.30
N LYS A 66 -0.06 -3.85 -23.41
CA LYS A 66 0.36 -3.15 -24.63
C LYS A 66 -0.74 -2.22 -25.17
N LYS A 67 -2.00 -2.68 -25.18
CA LYS A 67 -3.16 -1.87 -25.62
C LYS A 67 -3.52 -0.75 -24.65
N ALA A 68 -3.26 -0.93 -23.36
CA ALA A 68 -3.55 0.06 -22.35
C ALA A 68 -2.51 1.19 -22.31
N VAL A 69 -1.31 0.99 -22.87
CA VAL A 69 -0.30 2.05 -22.97
C VAL A 69 -0.81 3.14 -23.92
N PRO A 70 -0.88 4.41 -23.45
CA PRO A 70 -1.26 5.52 -24.31
C PRO A 70 -0.30 5.66 -25.49
N SER A 71 -0.84 5.80 -26.71
CA SER A 71 -0.05 6.00 -27.93
C SER A 71 0.57 7.40 -28.05
N HIS A 72 0.12 8.34 -27.23
CA HIS A 72 0.61 9.72 -27.17
C HIS A 72 0.74 10.16 -25.72
N TRP A 73 1.53 11.20 -25.49
CA TRP A 73 1.72 11.75 -24.16
C TRP A 73 0.47 12.53 -23.69
N ASP A 74 -0.29 11.92 -22.79
CA ASP A 74 -1.42 12.55 -22.09
C ASP A 74 -1.30 12.29 -20.58
N PRO A 75 -1.10 13.36 -19.75
CA PRO A 75 -0.98 13.23 -18.30
C PRO A 75 -2.16 12.51 -17.63
N ALA A 76 -3.39 12.69 -18.13
CA ALA A 76 -4.57 12.05 -17.56
C ALA A 76 -4.60 10.55 -17.87
N LEU A 77 -4.26 10.16 -19.11
CA LEU A 77 -4.18 8.76 -19.51
C LEU A 77 -3.03 8.03 -18.80
N LEU A 78 -1.88 8.69 -18.62
CA LEU A 78 -0.74 8.14 -17.89
C LEU A 78 -1.05 7.94 -16.40
N SER A 79 -1.73 8.91 -15.77
CA SER A 79 -2.19 8.80 -14.38
C SER A 79 -3.14 7.61 -14.21
N ARG A 80 -4.12 7.47 -15.12
CA ARG A 80 -5.03 6.32 -15.13
C ARG A 80 -4.31 5.00 -15.34
N PHE A 81 -3.39 4.93 -16.29
CA PHE A 81 -2.59 3.73 -16.54
C PHE A 81 -1.83 3.30 -15.26
N ARG A 82 -1.19 4.25 -14.57
CA ARG A 82 -0.48 4.00 -13.31
C ARG A 82 -1.41 3.54 -12.19
N SER A 83 -2.62 4.08 -12.11
CA SER A 83 -3.60 3.63 -11.12
C SER A 83 -4.05 2.19 -11.34
N ILE A 84 -4.08 1.72 -12.58
CA ILE A 84 -4.55 0.37 -12.95
C ILE A 84 -3.41 -0.66 -12.83
N TRP A 85 -2.22 -0.33 -13.35
CA TRP A 85 -1.11 -1.28 -13.47
C TRP A 85 -0.03 -1.10 -12.39
N GLY A 86 -0.10 -0.05 -11.59
CA GLY A 86 0.89 0.28 -10.58
C GLY A 86 2.17 0.89 -11.15
N ASN A 87 3.12 1.15 -10.26
CA ASN A 87 4.49 1.53 -10.59
C ASN A 87 5.43 0.60 -9.83
N VAL A 88 6.54 0.22 -10.47
CA VAL A 88 7.66 -0.42 -9.78
C VAL A 88 8.65 0.71 -9.47
N ALA A 89 8.70 1.13 -8.21
CA ALA A 89 9.69 2.10 -7.73
C ALA A 89 11.03 1.41 -7.47
#